data_AF-A0A1G2M3T7-F1
#
_entry.id   AF-A0A1G2M3T7-F1
#
_cell.length_a   1.000
_cell.length_b   1.000
_cell.length_c   1.000
_cell.angle_alpha   90.00
_cell.angle_beta   90.00
_cell.angle_gamma   90.00
#
_symmetry.space_group_name_H-M   'P 1'
#
loop_
_entity.id
_entity.type
_entity.pdbx_description
1 polymer ?
#
loop_
_entity_poly.entity_id
_entity_poly.type
_entity_poly.pdbx_seq_one_letter_code
_entity_poly.pdbx_strand_id
1 'polypeptide(L)'
;MIQINVSVKARTEHVYLLHSNRERCHRLLQKKTLAEEEIIDFLIALHLVLEIGINALFRHIVIPTIKKEIDEFKIMKNLDNVSFRDKVTMFVYTSNFDFSGKLEIASQYHQIIEKLKDFSSIRNQLLHGHSISTIYTEEGNRHSELRKAISSAEFLKRHIEKFRFIMEGMRFYLDALGSSLTASGREGLKKEYLDYSFLSTAK
;
A
#
# COMPACT_ATOMS: atom_id res chain seq x y z
N MET A 1 35.93 -9.44 -0.08
CA MET A 1 34.77 -9.21 -0.96
C MET A 1 33.90 -10.46 -0.87
N ILE A 2 32.79 -10.42 -0.15
CA ILE A 2 31.92 -11.60 0.02
C ILE A 2 30.74 -11.42 -0.94
N GLN A 3 30.69 -12.27 -1.98
CA GLN A 3 29.50 -12.44 -2.80
C GLN A 3 28.49 -13.24 -1.99
N ILE A 4 27.40 -12.60 -1.58
CA ILE A 4 26.26 -13.28 -0.96
C ILE A 4 25.31 -13.67 -2.08
N ASN A 5 25.38 -14.92 -2.49
CA ASN A 5 24.43 -15.54 -3.40
C ASN A 5 23.48 -16.40 -2.56
N VAL A 6 22.38 -15.81 -2.09
CA VAL A 6 21.33 -16.57 -1.38
C VAL A 6 20.00 -16.29 -2.07
N SER A 7 19.62 -17.18 -2.99
CA SER A 7 18.28 -17.25 -3.55
C SER A 7 17.33 -17.86 -2.50
N VAL A 8 16.82 -17.05 -1.57
CA VAL A 8 15.82 -17.55 -0.60
C VAL A 8 14.47 -17.65 -1.29
N LYS A 9 14.05 -18.91 -1.56
CA LYS A 9 12.76 -19.36 -2.11
C LYS A 9 11.54 -19.12 -1.19
N ALA A 10 11.64 -18.28 -0.15
CA ALA A 10 10.50 -17.85 0.68
C ALA A 10 9.70 -16.69 0.08
N ARG A 11 10.02 -16.27 -1.16
CA ARG A 11 9.45 -15.09 -1.84
C ARG A 11 8.03 -15.28 -2.39
N THR A 12 7.42 -16.47 -2.31
CA THR A 12 6.26 -16.81 -3.16
C THR A 12 4.89 -16.40 -2.60
N GLU A 13 4.67 -16.39 -1.28
CA GLU A 13 3.32 -16.27 -0.72
C GLU A 13 2.81 -14.83 -0.61
N HIS A 14 3.62 -13.89 -0.12
CA HIS A 14 3.23 -12.47 -0.12
C HIS A 14 3.16 -11.91 -1.53
N VAL A 15 4.03 -12.37 -2.42
CA VAL A 15 3.99 -12.06 -3.86
C VAL A 15 2.71 -12.60 -4.50
N TYR A 16 2.30 -13.83 -4.15
CA TYR A 16 1.01 -14.37 -4.59
C TYR A 16 -0.17 -13.52 -4.11
N LEU A 17 -0.25 -13.18 -2.82
CA LEU A 17 -1.35 -12.36 -2.29
C LEU A 17 -1.37 -10.97 -2.93
N LEU A 18 -0.20 -10.39 -3.17
CA LEU A 18 -0.08 -9.10 -3.85
C LEU A 18 -0.60 -9.19 -5.29
N HIS A 19 -0.12 -10.13 -6.09
CA HIS A 19 -0.54 -10.31 -7.48
C HIS A 19 -2.02 -10.66 -7.60
N SER A 20 -2.54 -11.54 -6.73
CA SER A 20 -3.96 -11.92 -6.72
C SER A 20 -4.87 -10.72 -6.45
N ASN A 21 -4.49 -9.84 -5.52
CA ASN A 21 -5.26 -8.63 -5.25
C ASN A 21 -5.12 -7.57 -6.36
N ARG A 22 -3.95 -7.45 -7.00
CA ARG A 22 -3.77 -6.61 -8.20
C ARG A 22 -4.67 -7.07 -9.35
N GLU A 23 -4.69 -8.38 -9.63
CA GLU A 23 -5.59 -8.99 -10.61
C GLU A 23 -7.07 -8.78 -10.26
N ARG A 24 -7.44 -8.87 -8.98
CA ARG A 24 -8.79 -8.56 -8.52
C ARG A 24 -9.16 -7.10 -8.81
N CYS A 25 -8.30 -6.15 -8.45
CA CYS A 25 -8.51 -4.73 -8.77
C CYS A 25 -8.63 -4.52 -10.29
N HIS A 26 -7.75 -5.13 -11.07
CA HIS A 26 -7.74 -5.02 -12.53
C HIS A 26 -9.05 -5.53 -13.15
N ARG A 27 -9.49 -6.74 -12.78
CA ARG A 27 -10.74 -7.34 -13.27
C ARG A 27 -11.98 -6.50 -12.92
N LEU A 28 -12.02 -5.91 -11.72
CA LEU A 28 -13.13 -5.05 -11.32
C LEU A 28 -13.15 -3.75 -12.14
N LEU A 29 -12.00 -3.12 -12.39
CA LEU A 29 -11.93 -1.90 -13.21
C LEU A 29 -12.28 -2.11 -14.68
N GLN A 30 -12.25 -3.33 -15.19
CA GLN A 30 -12.69 -3.64 -16.57
C GLN A 30 -14.21 -3.68 -16.73
N LYS A 31 -14.98 -3.73 -15.63
CA LYS A 31 -16.44 -3.76 -15.69
C LYS A 31 -16.98 -2.37 -16.08
N LYS A 32 -17.99 -2.35 -16.95
CA LYS A 32 -18.67 -1.09 -17.36
C LYS A 32 -19.36 -0.38 -16.18
N THR A 33 -19.82 -1.16 -15.20
CA THR A 33 -20.50 -0.68 -14.00
C THR A 33 -20.15 -1.64 -12.87
N LEU A 34 -19.96 -1.10 -11.67
CA LEU A 34 -19.68 -1.88 -10.47
C LEU A 34 -20.90 -1.81 -9.54
N ALA A 35 -21.30 -2.97 -9.02
CA ALA A 35 -22.24 -3.03 -7.89
C ALA A 35 -21.55 -2.56 -6.59
N GLU A 36 -22.34 -2.21 -5.57
CA GLU A 36 -21.83 -1.67 -4.30
C GLU A 36 -20.82 -2.64 -3.64
N GLU A 37 -21.15 -3.92 -3.60
CA GLU A 37 -20.30 -4.98 -3.06
C GLU A 37 -18.99 -5.09 -3.84
N GLU A 38 -19.02 -4.87 -5.14
CA GLU A 38 -17.85 -4.90 -6.01
C GLU A 38 -16.94 -3.68 -5.79
N ILE A 39 -17.51 -2.52 -5.46
CA ILE A 39 -16.74 -1.34 -5.06
C ILE A 39 -16.07 -1.59 -3.71
N ILE A 40 -16.79 -2.17 -2.74
CA ILE A 40 -16.21 -2.53 -1.43
C ILE A 40 -15.07 -3.53 -1.61
N ASP A 41 -15.29 -4.57 -2.43
CA ASP A 41 -14.28 -5.57 -2.78
C ASP A 41 -13.04 -4.95 -3.44
N PHE A 42 -13.25 -4.02 -4.36
CA PHE A 42 -12.16 -3.27 -4.99
C PHE A 42 -11.36 -2.48 -3.95
N LEU A 43 -12.04 -1.75 -3.08
CA LEU A 43 -11.40 -0.94 -2.06
C LEU A 43 -10.60 -1.82 -1.10
N ILE A 44 -11.16 -2.93 -0.62
CA ILE A 44 -10.45 -3.87 0.25
C ILE A 44 -9.21 -4.43 -0.45
N ALA A 45 -9.34 -4.90 -1.71
CA ALA A 45 -8.23 -5.40 -2.48
C ALA A 45 -7.11 -4.36 -2.65
N LEU A 46 -7.48 -3.10 -2.92
CA LEU A 46 -6.53 -1.99 -3.05
C LEU A 46 -5.75 -1.73 -1.74
N HIS A 47 -6.43 -1.82 -0.60
CA HIS A 47 -5.77 -1.69 0.71
C HIS A 47 -4.83 -2.86 1.00
N LEU A 48 -5.23 -4.08 0.65
CA LEU A 48 -4.37 -5.26 0.80
C LEU A 48 -3.11 -5.14 -0.06
N VAL A 49 -3.21 -4.66 -1.31
CA VAL A 49 -2.04 -4.40 -2.16
C VAL A 49 -1.07 -3.43 -1.48
N LEU A 50 -1.59 -2.32 -0.94
CA LEU A 50 -0.74 -1.33 -0.27
C LEU A 50 -0.06 -1.94 0.96
N GLU A 51 -0.82 -2.54 1.85
CA GLU A 51 -0.32 -3.06 3.13
C GLU A 51 0.71 -4.17 2.93
N ILE A 52 0.41 -5.15 2.07
CA ILE A 52 1.32 -6.26 1.76
C ILE A 52 2.57 -5.74 1.05
N GLY A 53 2.41 -4.84 0.07
CA GLY A 53 3.53 -4.25 -0.67
C GLY A 53 4.48 -3.47 0.24
N ILE A 54 3.94 -2.61 1.12
CA ILE A 54 4.73 -1.84 2.07
C ILE A 54 5.45 -2.76 3.08
N ASN A 55 4.76 -3.75 3.64
CA ASN A 55 5.39 -4.69 4.57
C ASN A 55 6.54 -5.46 3.89
N ALA A 56 6.32 -5.97 2.68
CA ALA A 56 7.36 -6.66 1.93
C ALA A 56 8.56 -5.74 1.62
N LEU A 57 8.30 -4.51 1.17
CA LEU A 57 9.34 -3.50 0.93
C LEU A 57 10.18 -3.27 2.18
N PHE A 58 9.56 -3.05 3.34
CA PHE A 58 10.29 -2.79 4.58
C PHE A 58 11.12 -3.97 5.06
N ARG A 59 10.67 -5.22 4.88
CA ARG A 59 11.50 -6.40 5.14
C ARG A 59 12.77 -6.36 4.28
N HIS A 60 12.65 -6.01 3.00
CA HIS A 60 13.80 -5.89 2.09
C HIS A 60 14.74 -4.72 2.40
N ILE A 61 14.23 -3.64 3.00
CA ILE A 61 15.06 -2.51 3.45
C ILE A 61 15.77 -2.85 4.76
N VAL A 62 15.06 -3.43 5.73
CA VAL A 62 15.53 -3.59 7.11
C VAL A 62 16.43 -4.80 7.28
N ILE A 63 16.04 -5.98 6.76
CA ILE A 63 16.78 -7.24 7.02
C ILE A 63 18.28 -7.12 6.70
N PRO A 64 18.69 -6.57 5.54
CA PRO A 64 20.12 -6.44 5.22
C PRO A 64 20.90 -5.51 6.15
N THR A 65 20.22 -4.67 6.92
CA THR A 65 20.85 -3.71 7.85
C THR A 65 21.07 -4.29 9.25
N ILE A 66 20.44 -5.43 9.56
CA ILE A 66 20.54 -6.05 10.88
C ILE A 66 21.88 -6.78 11.00
N LYS A 67 22.76 -6.24 11.84
CA LYS A 67 24.09 -6.82 12.13
C LYS A 67 24.08 -7.82 13.28
N LYS A 68 22.93 -8.01 13.93
CA LYS A 68 22.77 -8.88 15.09
C LYS A 68 22.37 -10.27 14.62
N GLU A 69 22.85 -11.31 15.30
CA GLU A 69 22.41 -12.70 15.07
C GLU A 69 21.01 -12.92 15.64
N ILE A 70 20.00 -12.45 14.91
CA ILE A 70 18.58 -12.63 15.24
C ILE A 70 17.94 -13.36 14.07
N ASP A 71 17.09 -14.35 14.37
CA ASP A 71 16.28 -15.06 13.39
C ASP A 71 15.51 -14.08 12.48
N GLU A 72 15.69 -14.23 11.15
CA GLU A 72 15.03 -13.41 10.14
C GLU A 72 13.50 -13.48 10.24
N PHE A 73 12.91 -14.64 10.52
CA PHE A 73 11.46 -14.77 10.69
C PHE A 73 10.97 -14.00 11.90
N LYS A 74 11.75 -13.95 12.98
CA LYS A 74 11.43 -13.14 14.16
C LYS A 74 11.48 -11.64 13.82
N ILE A 75 12.47 -11.21 13.03
CA ILE A 75 12.56 -9.83 12.54
C ILE A 75 11.35 -9.50 11.67
N MET A 76 11.01 -10.35 10.70
CA MET A 76 9.86 -10.17 9.81
C MET A 76 8.56 -10.06 10.61
N LYS A 77 8.32 -10.96 11.56
CA LYS A 77 7.13 -10.94 12.42
C LYS A 77 7.04 -9.65 13.24
N ASN A 78 8.16 -9.20 13.81
CA ASN A 78 8.19 -7.94 14.55
C ASN A 78 7.90 -6.74 13.66
N LEU A 79 8.47 -6.72 12.45
CA LEU A 79 8.16 -5.69 11.46
C LEU A 79 6.66 -5.72 11.14
N ASP A 80 6.09 -6.86 10.80
CA ASP A 80 4.68 -6.99 10.41
C ASP A 80 3.71 -6.52 11.50
N ASN A 81 4.06 -6.68 12.77
CA ASN A 81 3.26 -6.21 13.91
C ASN A 81 3.24 -4.68 14.05
N VAL A 82 4.17 -3.95 13.43
CA VAL A 82 4.11 -2.48 13.35
C VAL A 82 3.10 -2.09 12.27
N SER A 83 2.21 -1.13 12.53
CA SER A 83 1.28 -0.70 11.48
C SER A 83 2.04 -0.16 10.26
N PHE A 84 1.58 -0.46 9.04
CA PHE A 84 2.26 0.02 7.83
C PHE A 84 2.35 1.55 7.77
N ARG A 85 1.36 2.26 8.36
CA ARG A 85 1.40 3.71 8.54
C ARG A 85 2.61 4.13 9.37
N ASP A 86 2.78 3.54 10.54
CA ASP A 86 3.86 3.92 11.44
C ASP A 86 5.24 3.57 10.85
N LYS A 87 5.33 2.46 10.10
CA LYS A 87 6.54 2.14 9.31
C LYS A 87 6.90 3.25 8.34
N VAL A 88 5.94 3.71 7.53
CA VAL A 88 6.17 4.78 6.54
C VAL A 88 6.50 6.09 7.23
N THR A 89 5.78 6.46 8.29
CA THR A 89 6.07 7.67 9.07
C THR A 89 7.50 7.65 9.61
N MET A 90 7.91 6.55 10.25
CA MET A 90 9.28 6.40 10.74
C MET A 90 10.30 6.48 9.60
N PHE A 91 10.04 5.78 8.50
CA PHE A 91 10.92 5.81 7.33
C PHE A 91 11.15 7.23 6.79
N VAL A 92 10.09 8.03 6.65
CA VAL A 92 10.15 9.42 6.16
C VAL A 92 10.94 10.33 7.11
N TYR A 93 10.83 10.14 8.42
CA TYR A 93 11.46 11.04 9.40
C TYR A 93 12.85 10.60 9.86
N THR A 94 13.16 9.30 9.85
CA THR A 94 14.39 8.79 10.48
C THR A 94 15.41 8.23 9.51
N SER A 95 15.05 8.05 8.23
CA SER A 95 16.00 7.58 7.23
C SER A 95 16.86 8.71 6.71
N ASN A 96 18.08 8.39 6.29
CA ASN A 96 18.94 9.34 5.62
C ASN A 96 18.56 9.41 4.14
N PHE A 97 18.14 10.58 3.66
CA PHE A 97 17.75 10.81 2.27
C PHE A 97 18.67 11.83 1.60
N ASP A 98 19.08 11.52 0.38
CA ASP A 98 19.66 12.48 -0.56
C ASP A 98 18.62 12.80 -1.63
N PHE A 99 17.99 13.97 -1.51
CA PHE A 99 16.99 14.42 -2.47
C PHE A 99 17.59 15.07 -3.72
N SER A 100 18.91 15.25 -3.79
CA SER A 100 19.65 15.78 -4.94
C SER A 100 18.99 17.03 -5.56
N GLY A 101 18.59 17.98 -4.73
CA GLY A 101 17.94 19.23 -5.14
C GLY A 101 16.41 19.17 -5.33
N LYS A 102 15.76 18.02 -5.13
CA LYS A 102 14.29 17.84 -5.28
C LYS A 102 13.50 18.06 -3.98
N LEU A 103 13.89 19.05 -3.18
CA LEU A 103 13.28 19.31 -1.85
C LEU A 103 11.80 19.72 -1.94
N GLU A 104 11.41 20.41 -3.00
CA GLU A 104 10.00 20.78 -3.23
C GLU A 104 9.12 19.54 -3.44
N ILE A 105 9.61 18.58 -4.25
CA ILE A 105 8.93 17.30 -4.47
C ILE A 105 8.88 16.48 -3.17
N ALA A 106 9.97 16.50 -2.38
CA ALA A 106 9.97 15.86 -1.06
C ALA A 106 8.93 16.48 -0.12
N SER A 107 8.74 17.80 -0.17
CA SER A 107 7.73 18.51 0.62
C SER A 107 6.31 18.15 0.18
N GLN A 108 6.08 17.99 -1.12
CA GLN A 108 4.80 17.50 -1.64
C GLN A 108 4.52 16.07 -1.17
N TYR A 109 5.48 15.15 -1.34
CA TYR A 109 5.31 13.76 -0.92
C TYR A 109 5.33 13.56 0.59
N HIS A 110 5.66 14.57 1.39
CA HIS A 110 5.45 14.52 2.84
C HIS A 110 3.97 14.22 3.20
N GLN A 111 3.04 14.65 2.34
CA GLN A 111 1.61 14.39 2.47
C GLN A 111 1.22 12.90 2.42
N ILE A 112 2.14 11.99 2.06
CA ILE A 112 1.82 10.55 2.11
C ILE A 112 1.40 10.11 3.51
N ILE A 113 1.93 10.73 4.57
CA ILE A 113 1.63 10.36 5.96
C ILE A 113 0.15 10.61 6.28
N GLU A 114 -0.35 11.78 5.91
CA GLU A 114 -1.77 12.13 6.07
C GLU A 114 -2.65 11.24 5.19
N LYS A 115 -2.27 11.06 3.92
CA LYS A 115 -3.03 10.20 3.00
C LYS A 115 -3.10 8.75 3.47
N LEU A 116 -2.03 8.21 4.07
CA LEU A 116 -2.01 6.87 4.66
C LEU A 116 -2.96 6.76 5.87
N LYS A 117 -3.05 7.79 6.71
CA LYS A 117 -3.97 7.84 7.84
C LYS A 117 -5.42 7.74 7.35
N ASP A 118 -5.79 8.55 6.37
CA ASP A 118 -7.14 8.51 5.79
C ASP A 118 -7.45 7.17 5.14
N PHE A 119 -6.49 6.66 4.36
CA PHE A 119 -6.64 5.40 3.63
C PHE A 119 -6.88 4.25 4.63
N SER A 120 -6.05 4.15 5.67
CA SER A 120 -6.22 3.14 6.74
C SER A 120 -7.57 3.27 7.47
N SER A 121 -8.07 4.49 7.70
CA SER A 121 -9.37 4.73 8.34
C SER A 121 -10.52 4.13 7.53
N ILE A 122 -10.53 4.32 6.21
CA ILE A 122 -11.57 3.78 5.33
C ILE A 122 -11.58 2.26 5.34
N ARG A 123 -10.41 1.60 5.29
CA ARG A 123 -10.33 0.13 5.43
C ARG A 123 -11.01 -0.34 6.70
N ASN A 124 -10.72 0.29 7.84
CA ASN A 124 -11.31 -0.12 9.12
C ASN A 124 -12.84 0.04 9.08
N GLN A 125 -13.34 1.14 8.55
CA GLN A 125 -14.79 1.36 8.41
C GLN A 125 -15.45 0.30 7.50
N LEU A 126 -14.80 -0.06 6.39
CA LEU A 126 -15.28 -1.12 5.50
C LEU A 126 -15.33 -2.49 6.19
N LEU A 127 -14.28 -2.86 6.94
CA LEU A 127 -14.17 -4.16 7.60
C LEU A 127 -15.05 -4.30 8.85
N HIS A 128 -15.34 -3.21 9.54
CA HIS A 128 -16.23 -3.23 10.71
C HIS A 128 -17.71 -3.30 10.36
N GLY A 129 -18.09 -3.20 9.07
CA GLY A 129 -19.43 -3.51 8.54
C GLY A 129 -20.54 -2.52 8.92
N HIS A 130 -20.55 -1.98 10.13
CA HIS A 130 -21.56 -1.01 10.57
C HIS A 130 -21.52 0.27 9.73
N SER A 131 -20.33 0.69 9.27
CA SER A 131 -20.17 1.87 8.42
C SER A 131 -20.69 1.66 7.00
N ILE A 132 -21.02 0.45 6.59
CA ILE A 132 -21.66 0.13 5.29
C ILE A 132 -23.02 -0.54 5.46
N SER A 133 -23.60 -0.47 6.65
CA SER A 133 -24.90 -1.09 6.94
C SER A 133 -26.06 -0.28 6.34
N THR A 134 -27.17 -0.97 6.05
CA THR A 134 -28.48 -0.29 6.04
C THR A 134 -29.34 -0.81 7.17
N ILE A 135 -30.05 0.13 7.78
CA ILE A 135 -31.03 -0.12 8.83
C ILE A 135 -32.40 -0.08 8.16
N TYR A 136 -33.12 -1.19 8.22
CA TYR A 136 -34.50 -1.29 7.77
C TYR A 136 -35.42 -0.81 8.91
N THR A 137 -36.23 0.21 8.64
CA THR A 137 -37.20 0.78 9.60
C THR A 137 -38.60 0.73 9.00
N GLU A 138 -39.64 0.85 9.83
CA GLU A 138 -41.04 0.89 9.36
C GLU A 138 -41.31 2.06 8.39
N GLU A 139 -40.51 3.12 8.46
CA GLU A 139 -40.56 4.30 7.60
C GLU A 139 -39.69 4.19 6.33
N GLY A 140 -38.98 3.06 6.14
CA GLY A 140 -38.11 2.79 5.00
C GLY A 140 -36.66 2.47 5.37
N ASN A 141 -35.75 2.56 4.39
CA ASN A 141 -34.35 2.16 4.54
C ASN A 141 -33.46 3.36 4.87
N ARG A 142 -32.65 3.27 5.93
CA ARG A 142 -31.61 4.26 6.26
C ARG A 142 -30.23 3.70 5.95
N HIS A 143 -29.51 4.35 5.06
CA HIS A 143 -28.11 4.03 4.72
C HIS A 143 -27.15 4.88 5.55
N SER A 144 -26.03 4.29 5.98
CA SER A 144 -24.92 5.03 6.59
C SER A 144 -24.32 6.05 5.59
N GLU A 145 -23.65 7.09 6.10
CA GLU A 145 -23.01 8.12 5.26
C GLU A 145 -21.95 7.53 4.33
N LEU A 146 -21.13 6.61 4.85
CA LEU A 146 -20.09 5.95 4.05
C LEU A 146 -20.70 5.05 2.97
N ARG A 147 -21.84 4.36 3.24
CA ARG A 147 -22.55 3.58 2.22
C ARG A 147 -22.99 4.48 1.05
N LYS A 148 -23.57 5.65 1.34
CA LYS A 148 -23.94 6.64 0.31
C LYS A 148 -22.72 7.14 -0.48
N ALA A 149 -21.59 7.35 0.19
CA ALA A 149 -20.37 7.85 -0.45
C ALA A 149 -19.70 6.81 -1.37
N ILE A 150 -19.64 5.54 -0.94
CA ILE A 150 -19.02 4.44 -1.71
C ILE A 150 -19.71 4.22 -3.05
N SER A 151 -21.02 4.44 -3.13
CA SER A 151 -21.77 4.31 -4.38
C SER A 151 -21.44 5.39 -5.43
N SER A 152 -20.60 6.39 -5.10
CA SER A 152 -20.20 7.44 -6.06
C SER A 152 -18.89 7.11 -6.80
N ALA A 153 -18.88 7.35 -8.11
CA ALA A 153 -17.68 7.18 -8.94
C ALA A 153 -16.54 8.11 -8.50
N GLU A 154 -16.87 9.30 -8.00
CA GLU A 154 -15.92 10.26 -7.45
C GLU A 154 -15.20 9.71 -6.20
N PHE A 155 -15.89 8.94 -5.35
CA PHE A 155 -15.26 8.35 -4.18
C PHE A 155 -14.20 7.31 -4.57
N LEU A 156 -14.53 6.44 -5.52
CA LEU A 156 -13.61 5.43 -6.06
C LEU A 156 -12.39 6.09 -6.72
N LYS A 157 -12.63 7.09 -7.58
CA LYS A 157 -11.57 7.84 -8.25
C LYS A 157 -10.60 8.49 -7.25
N ARG A 158 -11.12 9.17 -6.22
CA ARG A 158 -10.29 9.78 -5.17
C ARG A 158 -9.44 8.76 -4.41
N HIS A 159 -9.96 7.55 -4.18
CA HIS A 159 -9.20 6.47 -3.51
C HIS A 159 -8.09 5.93 -4.40
N ILE A 160 -8.35 5.75 -5.69
CA ILE A 160 -7.34 5.35 -6.67
C ILE A 160 -6.23 6.41 -6.76
N GLU A 161 -6.58 7.70 -6.84
CA GLU A 161 -5.62 8.80 -6.86
C GLU A 161 -4.80 8.86 -5.58
N LYS A 162 -5.44 8.68 -4.41
CA LYS A 162 -4.75 8.62 -3.12
C LYS A 162 -3.75 7.46 -3.06
N PHE A 163 -4.14 6.27 -3.53
CA PHE A 163 -3.25 5.11 -3.63
C PHE A 163 -2.06 5.37 -4.57
N ARG A 164 -2.31 5.91 -5.77
CA ARG A 164 -1.25 6.24 -6.74
C ARG A 164 -0.25 7.24 -6.15
N PHE A 165 -0.75 8.28 -5.48
CA PHE A 165 0.09 9.27 -4.82
C PHE A 165 0.98 8.64 -3.74
N ILE A 166 0.42 7.75 -2.91
CA ILE A 166 1.19 7.03 -1.88
C ILE A 166 2.28 6.18 -2.53
N MET A 167 1.96 5.42 -3.58
CA MET A 167 2.93 4.58 -4.28
C MET A 167 4.04 5.40 -4.91
N GLU A 168 3.70 6.50 -5.59
CA GLU A 168 4.68 7.43 -6.17
C GLU A 168 5.58 8.07 -5.11
N GLY A 169 5.00 8.52 -3.99
CA GLY A 169 5.78 9.06 -2.88
C GLY A 169 6.76 8.03 -2.31
N MET A 170 6.32 6.78 -2.12
CA MET A 170 7.19 5.70 -1.67
C MET A 170 8.30 5.38 -2.68
N ARG A 171 8.02 5.43 -3.99
CA ARG A 171 9.04 5.27 -5.04
C ARG A 171 10.07 6.39 -4.96
N PHE A 172 9.61 7.64 -4.81
CA PHE A 172 10.48 8.81 -4.64
C PHE A 172 11.40 8.68 -3.42
N TYR A 173 10.86 8.34 -2.24
CA TYR A 173 11.68 8.15 -1.04
C TYR A 173 12.66 6.98 -1.19
N LEU A 174 12.26 5.88 -1.83
CA LEU A 174 13.16 4.76 -2.10
C LEU A 174 14.30 5.15 -3.04
N ASP A 175 14.06 6.01 -4.03
CA ASP A 175 15.10 6.53 -4.92
C ASP A 175 16.06 7.48 -4.20
N ALA A 176 15.54 8.30 -3.26
CA ALA A 176 16.34 9.21 -2.44
C ALA A 176 17.06 8.53 -1.26
N LEU A 177 16.74 7.29 -0.92
CA LEU A 177 17.27 6.63 0.28
C LEU A 177 18.80 6.46 0.21
N GLY A 178 19.53 6.98 1.18
CA GLY A 178 20.96 6.70 1.37
C GLY A 178 21.17 5.27 1.88
N SER A 179 21.21 4.30 0.97
CA SER A 179 21.36 2.87 1.30
C SER A 179 22.33 2.16 0.36
N SER A 180 22.79 0.98 0.77
CA SER A 180 23.61 0.07 -0.04
C SER A 180 22.84 -0.65 -1.15
N LEU A 181 21.55 -0.36 -1.35
CA LEU A 181 20.76 -0.95 -2.43
C LEU A 181 21.26 -0.44 -3.79
N THR A 182 21.59 -1.39 -4.68
CA THR A 182 21.94 -1.08 -6.07
C THR A 182 20.74 -0.46 -6.81
N ALA A 183 21.02 0.29 -7.89
CA ALA A 183 19.96 0.84 -8.73
C ALA A 183 19.01 -0.24 -9.26
N SER A 184 19.54 -1.39 -9.70
CA SER A 184 18.74 -2.53 -10.14
C SER A 184 17.90 -3.15 -9.01
N GLY A 185 18.44 -3.20 -7.78
CA GLY A 185 17.71 -3.65 -6.61
C GLY A 185 16.53 -2.73 -6.28
N ARG A 186 16.73 -1.41 -6.32
CA ARG A 186 15.66 -0.42 -6.13
C ARG A 186 14.58 -0.55 -7.18
N GLU A 187 14.95 -0.66 -8.46
CA GLU A 187 13.97 -0.83 -9.53
C GLU A 187 13.18 -2.14 -9.39
N GLY A 188 13.86 -3.23 -9.01
CA GLY A 188 13.19 -4.50 -8.70
C GLY A 188 12.16 -4.37 -7.58
N LEU A 189 12.51 -3.70 -6.48
CA LEU A 189 11.57 -3.45 -5.37
C LEU A 189 10.40 -2.55 -5.80
N LYS A 190 10.68 -1.50 -6.59
CA LYS A 190 9.64 -0.61 -7.12
C LYS A 190 8.66 -1.37 -8.02
N LYS A 191 9.16 -2.21 -8.91
CA LYS A 191 8.33 -3.02 -9.81
C LYS A 191 7.52 -4.07 -9.06
N GLU A 192 8.13 -4.75 -8.09
CA GLU A 192 7.44 -5.83 -7.39
C GLU A 192 6.40 -5.29 -6.41
N TYR A 193 6.75 -4.28 -5.60
CA TYR A 193 5.96 -3.88 -4.43
C TYR A 193 5.30 -2.51 -4.53
N LEU A 194 5.80 -1.62 -5.40
CA LEU A 194 5.28 -0.26 -5.59
C LEU A 194 4.74 -0.02 -6.99
N ASP A 195 4.41 -1.10 -7.72
CA ASP A 195 3.72 -1.01 -9.00
C ASP A 195 2.22 -0.80 -8.80
N TYR A 196 1.69 0.17 -9.54
CA TYR A 196 0.28 0.51 -9.61
C TYR A 196 -0.25 0.48 -11.06
N SER A 197 0.52 -0.07 -12.00
CA SER A 197 0.14 -0.18 -13.42
C SER A 197 -1.16 -0.95 -13.63
N PHE A 198 -1.51 -1.87 -12.74
CA PHE A 198 -2.78 -2.61 -12.74
C PHE A 198 -4.04 -1.72 -12.65
N LEU A 199 -3.87 -0.44 -12.26
CA LEU A 199 -4.93 0.58 -12.20
C LEU A 199 -5.08 1.40 -13.50
N SER A 200 -4.23 1.19 -14.51
CA SER A 200 -4.18 2.00 -15.74
C SER A 200 -5.36 1.79 -16.70
N THR A 201 -6.20 0.77 -16.44
CA THR A 201 -7.38 0.45 -17.26
C THR A 201 -8.69 1.04 -16.74
N ALA A 202 -8.67 1.94 -15.76
CA ALA A 202 -9.84 2.74 -15.43
C ALA A 202 -10.12 3.70 -16.59
N LYS A 203 -11.01 3.29 -17.51
CA LYS A 203 -11.58 4.16 -18.56
C LYS A 203 -12.57 5.14 -17.97
#